data_AF-A0A846QNI7-F1
#
_entry.id   AF-A0A846QNI7-F1
#
_cell.length_a   1.000
_cell.length_b   1.000
_cell.length_c   1.000
_cell.angle_alpha   90.00
_cell.angle_beta   90.00
_cell.angle_gamma   90.00
#
_symmetry.space_group_name_H-M   'P 1'
#
loop_
_entity.id
_entity.type
_entity.pdbx_description
1 polymer ?
#
loop_
_entity_poly.entity_id
_entity_poly.type
_entity_poly.pdbx_seq_one_letter_code
_entity_poly.pdbx_strand_id
1 'polypeptide(L)'
;MDDGGRHHVLPYRLLVGVWGGLLTLTGITVWASTIDFGFLNVVIALTIATSKALLVVLVFMHLRYENRTFHAMVLTAFVILAIFIGFTFFDTAYR
;
A
#
# COMPACT_ATOMS: atom_id res chain seq x y z
N MET A 1 38.51 -17.80 -15.27
CA MET A 1 37.12 -18.08 -14.87
C MET A 1 36.85 -17.32 -13.59
N ASP A 2 36.05 -16.26 -13.66
CA ASP A 2 35.49 -15.60 -12.49
C ASP A 2 34.21 -14.88 -12.93
N ASP A 3 33.14 -15.66 -13.08
CA ASP A 3 31.80 -15.18 -13.45
C ASP A 3 31.08 -14.69 -12.19
N GLY A 4 31.48 -13.51 -11.71
CA GLY A 4 30.79 -12.77 -10.67
C GLY A 4 29.42 -12.29 -11.17
N GLY A 5 28.41 -13.14 -11.02
CA GLY A 5 27.01 -12.86 -11.36
C GLY A 5 26.53 -11.57 -10.68
N ARG A 6 26.45 -10.50 -11.46
CA ARG A 6 25.87 -9.21 -11.06
C ARG A 6 24.35 -9.38 -10.95
N HIS A 7 23.89 -9.93 -9.83
CA HIS A 7 22.51 -9.84 -9.40
C HIS A 7 22.13 -8.35 -9.35
N HIS A 8 21.39 -7.87 -10.34
CA HIS A 8 20.88 -6.50 -10.41
C HIS A 8 19.72 -6.36 -9.41
N VAL A 9 20.02 -6.55 -8.12
CA VAL A 9 19.11 -6.24 -7.03
C VAL A 9 18.87 -4.75 -7.05
N LEU A 10 17.58 -4.37 -7.08
CA LEU A 10 17.08 -3.01 -7.14
C LEU A 10 17.96 -2.03 -6.34
N PRO A 11 18.28 -0.84 -6.89
CA PRO A 11 19.22 0.08 -6.26
C PRO A 11 18.76 0.38 -4.84
N TYR A 12 19.61 0.05 -3.86
CA TYR A 12 19.34 0.19 -2.42
C TYR A 12 18.83 1.58 -2.04
N ARG A 13 19.25 2.61 -2.81
CA ARG A 13 18.81 4.00 -2.69
C ARG A 13 17.28 4.18 -2.87
N LEU A 14 16.66 3.38 -3.75
CA LEU A 14 15.23 3.42 -4.02
C LEU A 14 14.44 2.80 -2.84
N LEU A 15 14.95 1.70 -2.27
CA LEU A 15 14.39 1.09 -1.07
C LEU A 15 14.46 2.04 0.13
N VAL A 16 15.60 2.70 0.35
CA VAL A 16 15.79 3.63 1.48
C VAL A 16 14.90 4.88 1.33
N GLY A 17 14.76 5.42 0.12
CA GLY A 17 13.87 6.56 -0.13
C GLY A 17 12.40 6.23 0.15
N VAL A 18 11.96 5.02 -0.21
CA VAL A 18 10.58 4.58 0.01
C VAL A 18 10.33 4.18 1.46
N TRP A 19 11.32 3.58 2.12
CA TRP A 19 11.29 3.37 3.56
C TRP A 19 11.08 4.69 4.32
N GLY A 20 11.79 5.74 3.90
CA GLY A 20 11.56 7.10 4.39
C GLY A 20 10.12 7.56 4.17
N GLY A 21 9.61 7.47 2.93
CA GLY A 21 8.22 7.85 2.60
C GLY A 21 7.16 7.07 3.39
N LEU A 22 7.36 5.77 3.62
CA LEU A 22 6.47 4.94 4.43
C LEU A 22 6.49 5.35 5.91
N LEU A 23 7.65 5.72 6.44
CA LEU A 23 7.74 6.26 7.80
C LEU A 23 7.01 7.60 7.93
N THR A 24 7.15 8.51 6.97
CA THR A 24 6.43 9.79 6.98
C THR A 24 4.92 9.56 6.96
N LEU A 25 4.42 8.69 6.07
CA LEU A 25 3.00 8.38 5.98
C LEU A 25 2.47 7.72 7.28
N THR A 26 3.29 6.88 7.91
CA THR A 26 2.95 6.25 9.19
C THR A 26 2.89 7.28 10.32
N GLY A 27 3.85 8.20 10.39
CA GLY A 27 3.83 9.31 11.34
C GLY A 27 2.60 10.20 11.17
N ILE A 28 2.23 10.51 9.92
CA ILE A 28 0.99 11.25 9.60
C ILE A 28 -0.24 10.46 10.07
N THR A 29 -0.24 9.14 9.96
CA THR A 29 -1.37 8.30 10.42
C THR A 29 -1.51 8.35 11.93
N VAL A 30 -0.41 8.21 12.68
CA VAL A 30 -0.43 8.30 14.14
C VAL A 30 -0.94 9.68 14.57
N TRP A 31 -0.48 10.74 13.91
CA TRP A 31 -0.92 12.10 14.21
C TRP A 31 -2.40 12.32 13.87
N ALA A 32 -2.86 11.84 12.71
CA ALA A 32 -4.27 11.89 12.33
C ALA A 32 -5.16 11.10 13.30
N SER A 33 -4.67 9.99 13.86
CA SER A 33 -5.41 9.22 14.86
C SER A 33 -5.51 9.90 16.22
N THR A 34 -4.73 10.95 16.50
CA THR A 34 -4.86 11.73 17.75
C THR A 34 -5.97 12.78 17.69
N ILE A 35 -6.54 13.03 16.51
CA ILE A 35 -7.62 14.00 16.32
C ILE A 35 -8.91 13.24 16.01
N ASP A 36 -9.86 13.28 16.95
CA ASP A 36 -11.16 12.63 16.79
C ASP A 36 -12.09 13.45 15.87
N PHE A 37 -12.10 13.09 14.58
CA PHE A 37 -13.03 13.65 13.60
C PHE A 37 -14.37 12.88 13.50
N GLY A 38 -14.67 11.98 14.45
CA GLY A 38 -15.87 11.14 14.43
C GLY A 38 -15.92 10.25 13.19
N PHE A 39 -17.01 10.34 12.41
CA PHE A 39 -17.19 9.57 11.16
C PHE A 39 -16.08 9.82 10.12
N LEU A 40 -15.51 11.03 10.08
CA LEU A 40 -14.44 11.36 9.15
C LEU A 40 -13.13 10.60 9.46
N ASN A 41 -12.96 10.10 10.68
CA ASN A 41 -11.77 9.35 11.07
C ASN A 41 -11.60 8.08 10.23
N VAL A 42 -12.70 7.38 9.92
CA VAL A 42 -12.70 6.18 9.08
C VAL A 42 -12.28 6.51 7.65
N VAL A 43 -12.81 7.61 7.09
CA VAL A 43 -12.46 8.06 5.74
C VAL A 43 -10.97 8.43 5.67
N ILE A 44 -10.48 9.20 6.64
CA ILE A 44 -9.07 9.62 6.71
C ILE A 44 -8.16 8.38 6.86
N ALA A 45 -8.49 7.46 7.76
CA ALA A 45 -7.74 6.23 7.97
C ALA A 45 -7.65 5.37 6.70
N LEU A 46 -8.77 5.18 6.00
CA LEU A 46 -8.81 4.43 4.72
C LEU A 46 -8.01 5.12 3.62
N THR A 47 -8.07 6.45 3.54
CA THR A 47 -7.34 7.23 2.54
C THR A 47 -5.84 7.05 2.73
N ILE A 48 -5.35 7.22 3.97
CA ILE A 48 -3.93 7.07 4.29
C ILE A 48 -3.48 5.61 4.11
N ALA A 49 -4.29 4.64 4.52
CA ALA A 49 -4.01 3.22 4.32
C ALA A 49 -3.86 2.89 2.82
N THR A 50 -4.75 3.42 1.97
CA THR A 50 -4.69 3.23 0.51
C THR A 50 -3.44 3.86 -0.09
N SER A 51 -3.09 5.09 0.31
CA SER A 51 -1.86 5.75 -0.14
C SER A 51 -0.60 4.97 0.25
N LYS A 52 -0.56 4.40 1.46
CA LYS A 52 0.54 3.54 1.93
C LYS A 52 0.65 2.27 1.08
N ALA A 53 -0.48 1.60 0.85
CA ALA A 53 -0.54 0.40 0.04
C ALA A 53 -0.09 0.66 -1.40
N LEU A 54 -0.50 1.78 -2.01
CA LEU A 54 -0.09 2.17 -3.36
C LEU A 54 1.44 2.35 -3.46
N LEU A 55 2.05 2.99 -2.47
CA LEU A 55 3.51 3.19 -2.43
C LEU A 55 4.25 1.84 -2.29
N VAL A 56 3.73 0.91 -1.49
CA VAL A 56 4.29 -0.45 -1.35
C VAL A 56 4.18 -1.22 -2.66
N VAL A 57 3.02 -1.21 -3.33
CA VAL A 57 2.78 -1.96 -4.57
C VAL A 57 3.63 -1.41 -5.73
N LEU A 58 3.77 -0.08 -5.85
CA LEU A 58 4.57 0.52 -6.93
C LEU A 58 6.07 0.25 -6.78
N VAL A 59 6.57 0.11 -5.55
CA VAL A 59 8.01 0.03 -5.27
C VAL A 59 8.45 -1.40 -4.96
N PHE A 60 7.85 -2.03 -3.93
CA PHE A 60 8.31 -3.33 -3.42
C PHE A 60 7.79 -4.50 -4.22
N MET A 61 6.58 -4.42 -4.77
CA MET A 61 6.07 -5.45 -5.67
C MET A 61 6.66 -5.35 -7.09
N HIS A 62 7.55 -4.38 -7.34
CA HIS A 62 8.25 -4.23 -8.62
C HIS A 62 7.31 -4.24 -9.84
N LEU A 63 6.08 -3.75 -9.66
CA LEU A 63 5.01 -3.80 -10.66
C LEU A 63 5.36 -3.00 -11.93
N ARG A 64 6.28 -2.04 -11.80
CA ARG A 64 6.86 -1.26 -12.88
C ARG A 64 7.82 -2.04 -13.78
N TYR A 65 8.26 -3.24 -13.39
CA TYR A 65 9.40 -3.91 -14.04
C TYR A 65 9.22 -5.42 -14.23
N GLU A 66 8.25 -6.07 -13.57
CA GLU A 66 7.96 -7.51 -13.77
C GLU A 66 6.54 -7.81 -14.28
N ASN A 67 6.40 -9.03 -14.80
CA ASN A 67 5.34 -9.54 -15.67
C ASN A 67 3.90 -9.12 -15.35
N ARG A 68 3.14 -8.85 -16.42
CA ARG A 68 1.71 -8.50 -16.47
C ARG A 68 0.80 -9.40 -15.60
N THR A 69 1.21 -10.64 -15.35
CA THR A 69 0.51 -11.64 -14.53
C THR A 69 0.43 -11.26 -13.05
N PHE A 70 1.49 -10.68 -12.47
CA PHE A 70 1.46 -10.22 -11.08
C PHE A 70 0.49 -9.05 -10.89
N HIS A 71 0.40 -8.17 -11.90
CA HIS A 71 -0.56 -7.08 -11.90
C HIS A 71 -2.01 -7.59 -11.86
N ALA A 72 -2.31 -8.65 -12.63
CA ALA A 72 -3.63 -9.26 -12.61
C ALA A 72 -3.97 -9.88 -11.24
N MET A 73 -3.04 -10.61 -10.61
CA MET A 73 -3.27 -11.19 -9.29
C MET A 73 -3.50 -10.14 -8.20
N VAL A 74 -2.70 -9.07 -8.17
CA VAL A 74 -2.86 -7.96 -7.22
C VAL A 74 -4.18 -7.23 -7.47
N LEU A 75 -4.54 -6.99 -8.73
CA LEU A 75 -5.82 -6.37 -9.08
C LEU A 75 -7.00 -7.22 -8.61
N THR A 76 -6.96 -8.55 -8.83
CA THR A 76 -8.00 -9.46 -8.33
C THR A 76 -8.11 -9.42 -6.81
N ALA A 77 -6.98 -9.41 -6.08
CA ALA A 77 -6.99 -9.28 -4.63
C ALA A 77 -7.62 -7.94 -4.17
N PHE A 78 -7.30 -6.83 -4.85
CA PHE A 78 -7.91 -5.53 -4.57
C PHE A 78 -9.41 -5.48 -4.87
N VAL A 79 -9.87 -6.13 -5.95
CA VAL A 79 -11.30 -6.23 -6.28
C VAL A 79 -12.05 -7.00 -5.20
N ILE A 80 -11.51 -8.15 -4.76
CA ILE A 80 -12.11 -8.92 -3.67
C ILE A 80 -12.15 -8.08 -2.39
N LEU A 81 -11.04 -7.43 -2.03
CA LEU A 81 -10.96 -6.55 -0.86
C LEU A 81 -12.00 -5.42 -0.91
N ALA A 82 -12.16 -4.76 -2.07
CA ALA A 82 -13.13 -3.69 -2.25
C ALA A 82 -14.57 -4.18 -2.07
N ILE A 83 -14.90 -5.38 -2.58
CA ILE A 83 -16.20 -6.01 -2.37
C ILE A 83 -16.45 -6.28 -0.87
N PHE A 84 -15.46 -6.86 -0.17
CA PHE A 84 -15.56 -7.12 1.27
C PHE A 84 -15.77 -5.83 2.07
N ILE A 85 -14.97 -4.79 1.81
CA ILE A 85 -15.11 -3.48 2.47
C ILE A 85 -16.51 -2.90 2.22
N GLY A 86 -16.98 -2.92 0.96
CA GLY A 86 -18.32 -2.45 0.62
C GLY A 86 -19.42 -3.20 1.38
N PHE A 87 -19.31 -4.51 1.50
CA PHE A 87 -20.26 -5.34 2.25
C PHE A 87 -20.23 -5.05 3.75
N THR A 88 -19.04 -4.89 4.34
CA THR A 88 -18.88 -4.52 5.76
C THR A 88 -19.46 -3.14 6.07
N PHE A 89 -19.27 -2.15 5.19
CA PHE A 89 -19.88 -0.84 5.36
C PHE A 89 -21.41 -0.89 5.23
N PHE A 90 -21.92 -1.65 4.28
CA PHE A 90 -23.36 -1.84 4.12
C PHE A 90 -23.97 -2.50 5.37
N ASP A 91 -23.33 -3.54 5.90
CA ASP A 91 -23.73 -4.23 7.15
C ASP A 91 -23.69 -3.29 8.37
N THR A 92 -22.63 -2.49 8.50
CA THR A 92 -22.49 -1.53 9.62
C THR A 92 -23.51 -0.39 9.53
N ALA A 93 -23.86 0.05 8.31
CA ALA A 93 -24.84 1.11 8.10
C ALA A 93 -26.30 0.66 8.27
N TYR A 94 -26.57 -0.63 8.06
CA TYR A 94 -27.91 -1.22 8.24
C TYR A 94 -28.14 -1.83 9.63
N ARG A 95 -27.17 -1.71 10.55
CA ARG A 95 -27.26 -2.08 11.96
C ARG A 95 -27.67 -0.89 12.82
#